data_AF-A0A060YR59-F1
#
_entry.id   AF-A0A060YR59-F1
#
_cell.length_a   1.000
_cell.length_b   1.000
_cell.length_c   1.000
_cell.angle_alpha   90.00
_cell.angle_beta   90.00
_cell.angle_gamma   90.00
#
_symmetry.space_group_name_H-M   'P 1'
#
loop_
_entity.id
_entity.type
_entity.pdbx_description
1 polymer ?
#
loop_
_entity_poly.entity_id
_entity_poly.type
_entity_poly.pdbx_seq_one_letter_code
_entity_poly.pdbx_strand_id
1 'polypeptide(L)'
;MYFLSYMFDKTKSGRIDLFGFSALWVFMQQWRQLFQQYDRDRSGCISGTELHQALSQMGYNLSPQFTETIAAKYAVSSGRPGSLQLDSFIQVCTQLQSMTQAFREKDSAMTGNIRMSYEDFLSTTVNRLM
;
A
#
# COMPACT_ATOMS: atom_id res chain seq x y z
N MET A 1 -9.83 -9.25 1.86
CA MET A 1 -9.21 -10.57 2.23
C MET A 1 -8.42 -11.24 1.11
N TYR A 2 -8.82 -11.12 -0.17
CA TYR A 2 -8.16 -11.79 -1.31
C TYR A 2 -6.74 -11.27 -1.62
N PHE A 3 -6.48 -9.97 -1.46
CA PHE A 3 -5.15 -9.40 -1.71
C PHE A 3 -4.07 -9.97 -0.76
N LEU A 4 -4.38 -10.06 0.54
CA LEU A 4 -3.45 -10.61 1.53
C LEU A 4 -3.21 -12.10 1.34
N SER A 5 -4.23 -12.84 0.88
CA SER A 5 -4.08 -14.24 0.48
C SER A 5 -3.15 -14.38 -0.73
N TYR A 6 -3.22 -13.46 -1.69
CA TYR A 6 -2.38 -13.46 -2.90
C TYR A 6 -0.92 -13.07 -2.60
N MET A 7 -0.69 -12.06 -1.75
CA MET A 7 0.65 -11.58 -1.38
C MET A 7 1.50 -12.62 -0.60
N PHE A 8 0.85 -13.52 0.12
CA PHE A 8 1.52 -14.51 0.99
C PHE A 8 1.47 -15.95 0.46
N ASP A 9 0.74 -16.19 -0.64
CA ASP A 9 0.84 -17.45 -1.38
C ASP A 9 2.13 -17.46 -2.23
N LYS A 10 3.28 -17.59 -1.56
CA LYS A 10 4.61 -17.65 -2.20
C LYS A 10 4.76 -18.84 -3.15
N THR A 11 3.91 -19.85 -3.04
CA THR A 11 3.96 -21.08 -3.82
C THR A 11 2.94 -21.12 -4.95
N LYS A 12 2.11 -20.07 -5.12
CA LYS A 12 0.93 -20.07 -6.02
C LYS A 12 0.08 -21.33 -5.87
N SER A 13 0.10 -21.93 -4.68
CA SER A 13 -0.48 -23.25 -4.42
C SER A 13 -1.94 -23.15 -4.00
N GLY A 14 -2.43 -21.93 -3.75
CA GLY A 14 -3.73 -21.66 -3.15
C GLY A 14 -3.81 -22.06 -1.67
N ARG A 15 -2.69 -22.44 -1.03
CA ARG A 15 -2.64 -22.89 0.36
C ARG A 15 -1.48 -22.24 1.11
N ILE A 16 -1.80 -21.54 2.18
CA ILE A 16 -0.82 -21.01 3.12
C ILE A 16 -0.51 -22.12 4.13
N ASP A 17 0.71 -22.64 4.11
CA ASP A 17 1.22 -23.59 5.11
C ASP A 17 1.27 -22.96 6.52
N LEU A 18 1.23 -23.78 7.58
CA LEU A 18 1.05 -23.31 8.97
C LEU A 18 2.08 -22.25 9.40
N PHE A 19 3.31 -22.34 8.89
CA PHE A 19 4.36 -21.34 9.10
C PHE A 19 4.13 -20.04 8.32
N GLY A 20 3.63 -20.14 7.08
CA GLY A 20 3.18 -18.99 6.32
C GLY A 20 2.00 -18.29 7.00
N PHE A 21 1.08 -19.06 7.60
CA PHE A 21 -0.10 -18.53 8.29
C PHE A 21 0.27 -17.81 9.58
N SER A 22 1.20 -18.34 10.37
CA SER A 22 1.66 -17.67 11.59
C SER A 22 2.37 -16.35 11.27
N ALA A 23 3.20 -16.30 10.22
CA ALA A 23 3.82 -15.07 9.75
C ALA A 23 2.77 -14.07 9.23
N LEU A 24 1.77 -14.54 8.47
CA LEU A 24 0.64 -13.74 7.99
C LEU A 24 -0.16 -13.15 9.14
N TRP A 25 -0.43 -13.96 10.17
CA TRP A 25 -1.18 -13.56 11.34
C TRP A 25 -0.44 -12.47 12.10
N VAL A 26 0.85 -12.64 12.37
CA VAL A 26 1.69 -11.63 13.03
C VAL A 26 1.73 -10.34 12.19
N PHE A 27 1.91 -10.45 10.88
CA PHE A 27 1.88 -9.32 9.97
C PHE A 27 0.52 -8.59 10.01
N MET A 28 -0.59 -9.32 9.91
CA MET A 28 -1.94 -8.75 10.03
C MET A 28 -2.16 -8.07 11.38
N GLN A 29 -1.66 -8.62 12.49
CA GLN A 29 -1.77 -7.99 13.81
C GLN A 29 -1.01 -6.65 13.86
N GLN A 30 0.20 -6.59 13.32
CA GLN A 30 0.98 -5.35 13.25
C GLN A 30 0.27 -4.29 12.38
N TRP A 31 -0.22 -4.68 11.21
CA TRP A 31 -0.99 -3.76 10.36
C TRP A 31 -2.30 -3.33 11.00
N ARG A 32 -2.96 -4.20 11.76
CA ARG A 32 -4.18 -3.84 12.50
C ARG A 32 -3.90 -2.86 13.62
N GLN A 33 -2.78 -2.99 14.34
CA GLN A 33 -2.36 -2.01 15.35
C GLN A 33 -2.05 -0.65 14.71
N LEU A 34 -1.31 -0.63 13.59
CA LEU A 34 -1.07 0.58 12.82
C LEU A 34 -2.39 1.20 12.31
N PHE A 35 -3.29 0.39 11.76
CA PHE A 35 -4.59 0.84 11.28
C PHE A 35 -5.41 1.48 12.41
N GLN A 36 -5.46 0.88 13.60
CA GLN A 36 -6.14 1.45 14.77
C GLN A 36 -5.49 2.73 15.30
N GLN A 37 -4.19 2.91 15.06
CA GLN A 37 -3.50 4.15 15.41
C GLN A 37 -3.88 5.30 14.47
N TYR A 38 -4.19 4.99 13.21
CA TYR A 38 -4.55 5.96 12.18
C TYR A 38 -6.06 6.21 12.07
N ASP A 39 -6.89 5.20 12.32
CA ASP A 39 -8.35 5.27 12.48
C ASP A 39 -8.69 5.96 13.81
N ARG A 40 -8.59 7.29 13.83
CA ARG A 40 -8.72 8.10 15.05
C ARG A 40 -10.16 8.19 15.50
N ASP A 41 -11.09 8.20 14.55
CA ASP A 41 -12.52 8.23 14.83
C ASP A 41 -13.10 6.85 15.17
N ARG A 42 -12.28 5.78 15.06
CA ARG A 42 -12.67 4.38 15.29
C ARG A 42 -13.86 3.98 14.44
N SER A 43 -13.98 4.58 13.26
CA SER A 43 -15.03 4.27 12.29
C SER A 43 -14.86 2.86 11.69
N GLY A 44 -13.68 2.24 11.87
CA GLY A 44 -13.31 0.99 11.25
C GLY A 44 -12.92 1.15 9.79
N CYS A 45 -12.67 2.37 9.34
CA CYS A 45 -12.24 2.75 8.00
C CYS A 45 -11.25 3.91 8.08
N ILE A 46 -10.35 4.01 7.10
CA ILE A 46 -9.46 5.17 6.96
C ILE A 46 -10.05 6.11 5.92
N SER A 47 -10.33 7.34 6.34
CA SER A 47 -10.71 8.45 5.48
C SER A 47 -9.49 9.02 4.72
N GLY A 48 -9.73 9.83 3.69
CA GLY A 48 -8.64 10.45 2.91
C GLY A 48 -7.72 11.34 3.76
N THR A 49 -8.28 12.01 4.77
CA THR A 49 -7.52 12.86 5.71
C THR A 49 -6.66 12.02 6.66
N GLU A 50 -7.18 10.91 7.17
CA GLU A 50 -6.41 9.96 7.99
C GLU A 50 -5.33 9.25 7.19
N LEU A 51 -5.62 8.90 5.92
CA LEU A 51 -4.61 8.35 5.02
C LEU A 51 -3.46 9.34 4.83
N HIS A 52 -3.76 10.62 4.65
CA HIS A 52 -2.73 11.65 4.51
C HIS A 52 -1.86 11.77 5.76
N GLN A 53 -2.46 11.75 6.95
CA GLN A 53 -1.71 11.74 8.20
C GLN A 53 -0.86 10.47 8.37
N ALA A 54 -1.40 9.31 8.00
CA ALA A 54 -0.68 8.04 8.06
C ALA A 54 0.53 8.05 7.13
N LEU A 55 0.35 8.45 5.87
CA LEU A 55 1.43 8.55 4.89
C LEU A 55 2.50 9.56 5.32
N SER A 56 2.10 10.69 5.88
CA SER A 56 3.03 11.67 6.45
C SER A 56 3.87 11.08 7.58
N GLN A 57 3.27 10.32 8.51
CA GLN A 57 3.99 9.64 9.58
C GLN A 57 4.92 8.53 9.06
N MET A 58 4.57 7.89 7.94
CA MET A 58 5.42 6.93 7.24
C MET A 58 6.56 7.60 6.44
N GLY A 59 6.65 8.94 6.45
CA GLY A 59 7.71 9.71 5.78
C GLY A 59 7.40 10.09 4.34
N TYR A 60 6.15 9.94 3.89
CA TYR A 60 5.72 10.37 2.56
C TYR A 60 5.18 11.81 2.61
N ASN A 61 5.86 12.72 1.92
CA ASN A 61 5.41 14.11 1.76
C ASN A 61 4.59 14.27 0.47
N LEU A 62 3.34 13.82 0.51
CA LEU A 62 2.40 13.88 -0.62
C LEU A 62 1.42 15.03 -0.44
N SER A 63 0.92 15.61 -1.54
CA SER A 63 -0.12 16.64 -1.42
C SER A 63 -1.46 16.03 -0.95
N PRO A 64 -2.28 16.76 -0.17
CA PRO A 64 -3.58 16.26 0.29
C PRO A 64 -4.48 15.80 -0.87
N GLN A 65 -4.47 16.54 -1.98
CA GLN A 65 -5.22 16.24 -3.20
C GLN A 65 -4.79 14.92 -3.84
N PHE A 66 -3.48 14.64 -3.86
CA PHE A 66 -2.96 13.38 -4.38
C PHE A 66 -3.34 12.22 -3.45
N THR A 67 -3.27 12.41 -2.13
CA THR A 67 -3.69 11.39 -1.17
C THR A 67 -5.18 11.07 -1.28
N GLU A 68 -6.02 12.09 -1.48
CA GLU A 68 -7.46 11.91 -1.68
C GLU A 68 -7.76 11.15 -2.98
N THR A 69 -7.00 11.43 -4.05
CA THR A 69 -7.09 10.67 -5.31
C THR A 69 -6.74 9.19 -5.13
N ILE A 70 -5.70 8.89 -4.36
CA ILE A 70 -5.34 7.52 -3.99
C ILE A 70 -6.49 6.89 -3.18
N ALA A 71 -6.97 7.57 -2.14
CA ALA A 71 -8.05 7.06 -1.31
C ALA A 71 -9.29 6.73 -2.13
N ALA A 72 -9.71 7.63 -3.03
CA ALA A 72 -10.84 7.41 -3.93
C ALA A 72 -10.62 6.19 -4.84
N LYS A 73 -9.43 6.05 -5.44
CA LYS A 73 -9.10 4.93 -6.33
C LYS A 73 -9.23 3.56 -5.64
N TYR A 74 -8.80 3.46 -4.38
CA TYR A 74 -8.81 2.20 -3.63
C TYR A 74 -10.07 1.99 -2.79
N ALA A 75 -10.87 3.04 -2.55
CA ALA A 75 -12.19 2.94 -1.90
C ALA A 75 -13.28 2.39 -2.85
N VAL A 76 -13.12 2.53 -4.17
CA VAL A 76 -14.05 1.90 -5.14
C VAL A 76 -14.06 0.37 -4.99
N SER A 77 -12.92 -0.22 -4.61
CA SER A 77 -12.81 -1.67 -4.44
C SER A 77 -13.41 -2.20 -3.12
N SER A 78 -13.72 -1.33 -2.15
CA SER A 78 -14.24 -1.70 -0.83
C SER A 78 -15.77 -1.59 -0.70
N GLY A 79 -16.48 -1.19 -1.78
CA GLY A 79 -17.94 -1.10 -1.81
C GLY A 79 -18.54 0.05 -0.97
N ARG A 80 -17.72 0.87 -0.31
CA ARG A 80 -18.13 2.09 0.40
C ARG A 80 -17.34 3.29 -0.16
N PRO A 81 -18.01 4.23 -0.84
CA PRO A 81 -17.34 5.39 -1.41
C PRO A 81 -16.72 6.24 -0.28
N GLY A 82 -15.43 6.55 -0.41
CA GLY A 82 -14.72 7.46 0.50
C GLY A 82 -14.10 6.82 1.74
N SER A 83 -14.18 5.50 1.91
CA SER A 83 -13.66 4.82 3.12
C SER A 83 -12.78 3.62 2.77
N LEU A 84 -11.51 3.64 3.20
CA LEU A 84 -10.57 2.53 3.00
C LEU A 84 -10.68 1.51 4.13
N GLN A 85 -10.98 0.26 3.77
CA GLN A 85 -10.89 -0.86 4.71
C GLN A 85 -9.43 -1.27 4.91
N LEU A 86 -9.16 -2.05 5.96
CA LEU A 86 -7.81 -2.52 6.31
C LEU A 86 -7.07 -3.12 5.12
N ASP A 87 -7.74 -3.93 4.29
CA ASP A 87 -7.14 -4.55 3.13
C ASP A 87 -6.82 -3.56 2.01
N SER A 88 -7.71 -2.60 1.72
CA SER A 88 -7.40 -1.51 0.79
C SER A 88 -6.25 -0.63 1.30
N PHE A 89 -6.19 -0.35 2.60
CA PHE A 89 -5.10 0.40 3.22
C PHE A 89 -3.76 -0.30 3.07
N ILE A 90 -3.69 -1.60 3.40
CA ILE A 90 -2.46 -2.39 3.24
C ILE A 90 -2.04 -2.43 1.77
N GLN A 91 -3.00 -2.56 0.84
CA GLN A 91 -2.71 -2.53 -0.58
C GLN A 91 -2.11 -1.18 -1.03
N VAL A 92 -2.67 -0.05 -0.57
CA VAL A 92 -2.10 1.28 -0.84
C VAL A 92 -0.68 1.38 -0.31
N CYS A 93 -0.46 1.03 0.97
CA CYS A 93 0.86 1.14 1.59
C CYS A 93 1.92 0.28 0.91
N THR A 94 1.59 -0.99 0.61
CA THR A 94 2.51 -1.92 -0.08
C THR A 94 2.82 -1.46 -1.50
N GLN A 95 1.81 -0.98 -2.24
CA GLN A 95 2.01 -0.45 -3.59
C GLN A 95 2.88 0.80 -3.58
N LEU A 96 2.60 1.74 -2.66
CA LEU A 96 3.36 2.99 -2.52
C LEU A 96 4.81 2.70 -2.14
N GLN A 97 5.03 1.75 -1.22
CA GLN A 97 6.38 1.31 -0.83
C GLN A 97 7.15 0.71 -2.01
N SER A 98 6.52 -0.19 -2.77
CA SER A 98 7.13 -0.81 -3.96
C SER A 98 7.52 0.23 -5.03
N MET A 99 6.60 1.16 -5.32
CA MET A 99 6.86 2.27 -6.27
C MET A 99 7.95 3.21 -5.75
N THR A 100 7.96 3.52 -4.46
CA THR A 100 8.96 4.41 -3.85
C THR A 100 10.33 3.78 -3.84
N GLN A 101 10.42 2.47 -3.60
CA GLN A 101 11.68 1.74 -3.72
C GLN A 101 12.20 1.78 -5.16
N ALA A 102 11.35 1.47 -6.15
CA ALA A 102 11.74 1.54 -7.55
C ALA A 102 12.18 2.95 -7.97
N PHE A 103 11.52 3.98 -7.45
CA PHE A 103 11.92 5.36 -7.63
C PHE A 103 13.31 5.61 -7.02
N ARG A 104 13.53 5.26 -5.75
CA ARG A 104 14.81 5.45 -5.07
C ARG A 104 15.97 4.68 -5.70
N GLU A 105 15.72 3.48 -6.24
CA GLU A 105 16.72 2.70 -6.97
C GLU A 105 17.25 3.46 -8.19
N LYS A 106 16.42 4.32 -8.80
CA LYS A 106 16.77 5.13 -9.98
C LYS A 106 17.14 6.59 -9.63
N ASP A 107 16.66 7.14 -8.51
CA ASP A 107 17.02 8.47 -7.98
C ASP A 107 18.25 8.40 -7.06
N SER A 108 19.39 7.99 -7.60
CA SER A 108 20.64 7.86 -6.80
C SER A 108 21.12 9.19 -6.20
N ALA A 109 20.68 10.32 -6.77
CA ALA A 109 21.04 11.66 -6.32
C ALA A 109 20.04 12.25 -5.31
N MET A 110 18.97 11.52 -4.96
CA MET A 110 17.90 11.97 -4.04
C MET A 110 17.34 13.36 -4.40
N THR A 111 17.21 13.62 -5.70
CA THR A 111 16.76 14.93 -6.20
C THR A 111 15.24 15.04 -6.25
N GLY A 112 14.52 13.93 -6.10
CA GLY A 112 13.08 13.86 -6.28
C GLY A 112 12.64 13.81 -7.75
N ASN A 113 13.60 13.78 -8.69
CA ASN A 113 13.35 13.73 -10.12
C ASN A 113 14.19 12.61 -10.76
N ILE A 114 13.57 11.82 -11.66
CA ILE A 114 14.26 10.75 -12.38
C ILE A 114 14.07 10.95 -13.88
N ARG A 115 15.15 10.75 -14.63
CA ARG A 115 15.10 10.63 -16.08
C ARG A 115 15.28 9.15 -16.44
N MET A 116 14.27 8.57 -17.08
CA MET A 116 14.32 7.18 -17.55
C MET A 116 13.86 7.09 -19.00
N SER A 117 14.33 6.07 -19.71
CA SER A 117 13.83 5.73 -21.05
C SER A 117 12.43 5.13 -20.98
N TYR A 118 11.71 5.10 -22.10
CA TYR A 118 10.38 4.48 -22.15
C TYR A 118 10.43 2.98 -21.81
N GLU A 119 11.45 2.26 -22.27
CA GLU A 119 11.63 0.83 -21.97
C GLU A 119 11.95 0.60 -20.48
N ASP A 120 12.78 1.45 -19.87
CA ASP A 120 13.03 1.41 -18.42
C ASP A 120 11.74 1.62 -17.61
N PHE A 121 10.90 2.57 -18.04
CA PHE A 121 9.61 2.82 -17.41
C PHE A 121 8.70 1.59 -17.47
N LEU A 122 8.57 0.98 -18.66
CA LEU A 122 7.77 -0.23 -18.84
C LEU A 122 8.33 -1.40 -18.03
N SER A 123 9.65 -1.63 -18.07
CA SER A 123 10.29 -2.70 -17.31
C SER A 123 10.08 -2.54 -15.81
N THR A 124 10.20 -1.32 -15.29
CA THR A 124 9.96 -1.02 -13.86
C THR A 124 8.50 -1.27 -13.48
N THR A 125 7.58 -0.88 -14.36
CA THR A 125 6.14 -1.06 -14.16
C THR A 125 5.77 -2.54 -14.18
N VAL A 126 6.19 -3.29 -15.20
CA VAL A 126 5.85 -4.71 -15.38
C VAL A 126 6.41 -5.56 -14.24
N ASN A 127 7.66 -5.36 -13.81
CA ASN A 127 8.28 -6.17 -12.77
C ASN A 127 7.71 -5.92 -11.35
N ARG A 128 6.96 -4.84 -11.13
CA ARG A 128 6.50 -4.41 -9.78
C ARG A 128 4.98 -4.29 -9.65
N LEU A 129 4.23 -4.18 -10.75
CA LEU A 129 2.77 -3.99 -10.77
C LEU A 129 1.98 -5.15 -11.37
N MET A 130 2.62 -6.07 -12.12
CA MET A 130 2.01 -7.30 -12.64
C MET A 130 2.62 -8.53 -11.98
#